data_AF-A0A2D8EV59-F1
#
_entry.id   AF-A0A2D8EV59-F1
#
_cell.length_a   1.000
_cell.length_b   1.000
_cell.length_c   1.000
_cell.angle_alpha   90.00
_cell.angle_beta   90.00
_cell.angle_gamma   90.00
#
_symmetry.space_group_name_H-M   'P 1'
#
loop_
_entity.id
_entity.type
_entity.pdbx_description
1 polymer ?
#
loop_
_entity_poly.entity_id
_entity_poly.type
_entity_poly.pdbx_seq_one_letter_code
_entity_poly.pdbx_strand_id
1 'polypeptide(L)'
;MALDHEAIYKAYAGTVVSIDDSAGAFDASGASVSLDQSKIDSARATLNAEAAAIKYQTDRTTNGSKTYDTIGNQLDMIYADLVAGKLDTTGTWATHIKAVKDANPKP
;
A
#
# COMPACT_ATOMS: atom_id res chain seq x y z
N MET A 1 -7.80 -16.90 20.70
CA MET A 1 -7.69 -15.58 20.03
C MET A 1 -6.77 -15.80 18.86
N ALA A 2 -7.07 -15.29 17.67
CA ALA A 2 -6.15 -15.44 16.53
C ALA A 2 -4.88 -14.62 16.80
N LEU A 3 -3.71 -15.21 16.53
CA LEU A 3 -2.43 -14.52 16.62
C LEU A 3 -2.26 -13.59 15.41
N ASP A 4 -1.47 -12.54 15.57
CA ASP A 4 -1.11 -11.66 14.46
C ASP A 4 0.11 -12.23 13.71
N HIS A 5 -0.14 -13.15 12.76
CA HIS A 5 0.93 -13.92 12.12
C HIS A 5 1.93 -13.02 11.39
N GLU A 6 1.44 -12.03 10.64
CA GLU A 6 2.28 -11.14 9.85
C GLU A 6 3.16 -10.26 10.74
N ALA A 7 2.60 -9.70 11.82
CA ALA A 7 3.36 -8.91 12.76
C ALA A 7 4.36 -9.76 13.56
N ILE A 8 4.01 -11.00 13.91
CA ILE A 8 4.91 -11.95 14.57
C ILE A 8 6.09 -12.29 13.65
N TYR A 9 5.84 -12.66 12.40
CA TYR A 9 6.90 -12.95 11.44
C TYR A 9 7.84 -11.75 11.22
N LYS A 10 7.32 -10.53 11.24
CA LYS A 10 8.14 -9.32 11.15
C LYS A 10 8.93 -9.05 12.45
N ALA A 11 8.29 -9.16 13.62
CA ALA A 11 8.91 -8.92 14.92
C ALA A 11 10.02 -9.93 15.25
N TYR A 12 9.87 -11.17 14.78
CA TYR A 12 10.76 -12.30 15.04
C TYR A 12 11.37 -12.87 13.76
N ALA A 13 11.63 -12.01 12.78
CA ALA A 13 12.21 -12.39 11.50
C ALA A 13 13.51 -13.19 11.70
N GLY A 14 13.59 -14.38 11.10
CA GLY A 14 14.72 -15.29 11.23
C GLY A 14 14.67 -16.22 12.46
N THR A 15 13.73 -16.03 13.38
CA THR A 15 13.54 -16.90 14.55
C THR A 15 12.25 -17.71 14.44
N VAL A 16 11.09 -17.05 14.31
CA VAL A 16 9.80 -17.74 14.18
C VAL A 16 9.64 -18.21 12.74
N VAL A 17 9.37 -19.51 12.56
CA VAL A 17 9.14 -20.12 11.23
C VAL A 17 7.73 -20.67 11.07
N SER A 18 7.05 -21.00 12.17
CA SER A 18 5.67 -21.49 12.15
C SER A 18 4.85 -20.91 13.31
N ILE A 19 3.56 -20.74 13.07
CA ILE A 19 2.60 -20.20 14.03
C ILE A 19 1.34 -21.06 13.99
N ASP A 20 0.86 -21.44 15.16
CA ASP A 20 -0.41 -22.11 15.38
C ASP A 20 -1.25 -21.25 16.34
N ASP A 21 -2.46 -20.88 15.94
CA ASP A 21 -3.33 -19.99 16.74
C ASP A 21 -3.78 -20.58 18.08
N SER A 22 -3.63 -21.90 18.26
CA SER A 22 -3.95 -22.62 19.49
C SER A 22 -2.70 -22.98 20.30
N ALA A 23 -1.56 -23.20 19.65
CA ALA A 23 -0.34 -23.73 20.28
C ALA A 23 0.81 -22.70 20.40
N GLY A 24 0.77 -21.56 19.69
CA GLY A 24 1.77 -20.50 19.76
C GLY A 24 2.72 -20.44 18.56
N ALA A 25 3.87 -19.78 18.74
CA ALA A 25 4.89 -19.62 17.70
C ALA A 25 6.11 -20.51 17.97
N PHE A 26 6.72 -21.04 16.91
CA PHE A 26 7.83 -21.99 17.00
C PHE A 26 9.00 -21.62 16.09
N ASP A 27 10.20 -21.95 16.55
CA ASP A 27 11.44 -21.82 15.77
C ASP A 27 11.69 -23.04 14.84
N ALA A 28 12.80 -22.99 14.09
CA ALA A 28 13.17 -24.05 13.15
C ALA A 28 13.42 -25.43 13.80
N SER A 29 13.66 -25.48 15.10
CA SER A 29 13.81 -26.74 15.86
C SER A 29 12.48 -27.27 16.41
N GLY A 30 11.38 -26.52 16.23
CA GLY A 30 10.09 -26.81 16.83
C GLY A 30 9.97 -26.38 18.29
N ALA A 31 10.93 -25.61 18.82
CA ALA A 31 10.84 -25.06 20.17
C ALA A 31 9.93 -23.83 20.20
N SER A 32 9.18 -23.66 21.29
CA SER A 32 8.27 -22.52 21.44
C SER A 32 9.05 -21.22 21.65
N VAL A 33 8.65 -20.17 20.93
CA VAL A 33 9.22 -18.83 21.02
C VAL A 33 8.34 -17.97 21.93
N SER A 34 8.95 -17.37 22.96
CA SER A 34 8.25 -16.42 23.83
C SER A 34 7.95 -15.11 23.08
N LEU A 35 6.66 -14.79 22.97
CA LEU A 35 6.16 -13.62 22.26
C LEU A 35 5.97 -12.43 23.21
N ASP A 36 6.52 -11.29 22.83
CA ASP A 36 6.40 -10.00 23.49
C ASP A 36 5.42 -9.14 22.68
N GLN A 37 4.27 -8.86 23.28
CA GLN A 37 3.19 -8.11 22.62
C GLN A 37 3.66 -6.72 22.17
N SER A 38 4.58 -6.07 22.89
CA SER A 38 5.10 -4.75 22.52
C SER A 38 5.88 -4.77 21.20
N LYS A 39 6.64 -5.86 20.96
CA LYS A 39 7.36 -6.06 19.69
C LYS A 39 6.40 -6.33 18.55
N ILE A 40 5.36 -7.12 18.81
CA ILE A 40 4.31 -7.44 17.82
C ILE A 40 3.54 -6.18 17.45
N ASP A 41 3.13 -5.37 18.42
CA ASP A 41 2.42 -4.10 18.19
C ASP A 41 3.29 -3.11 17.40
N SER A 42 4.59 -3.03 17.71
CA SER A 42 5.54 -2.20 16.95
C SER A 42 5.72 -2.68 15.51
N ALA A 43 5.77 -4.00 15.30
CA ALA A 43 5.83 -4.59 13.96
C ALA A 43 4.53 -4.35 13.18
N ARG A 44 3.37 -4.48 13.83
CA ARG A 44 2.06 -4.17 13.23
C ARG A 44 1.94 -2.69 12.86
N ALA A 45 2.39 -1.78 13.71
CA ALA A 45 2.43 -0.35 13.38
C ALA A 45 3.30 -0.08 12.15
N THR A 46 4.45 -0.76 12.04
CA THR A 46 5.34 -0.64 10.87
C THR A 46 4.69 -1.19 9.60
N LEU A 47 4.06 -2.37 9.66
CA LEU A 47 3.31 -2.95 8.52
C LEU A 47 2.19 -2.01 8.06
N ASN A 48 1.45 -1.43 9.00
CA ASN A 48 0.40 -0.47 8.69
C ASN A 48 0.96 0.80 8.02
N ALA A 49 2.11 1.29 8.48
CA ALA A 49 2.78 2.44 7.88
C ALA A 49 3.29 2.13 6.47
N GLU A 50 3.89 0.95 6.25
CA GLU A 50 4.34 0.47 4.94
C GLU A 50 3.16 0.33 3.96
N ALA A 51 2.06 -0.27 4.41
CA ALA A 51 0.83 -0.40 3.63
C ALA A 51 0.23 0.98 3.28
N ALA A 52 0.18 1.90 4.26
CA ALA A 52 -0.30 3.26 4.04
C ALA A 52 0.59 4.04 3.05
N ALA A 53 1.91 3.88 3.12
CA ALA A 53 2.87 4.55 2.23
C ALA A 53 2.66 4.20 0.74
N ILE A 54 2.16 3.00 0.44
CA ILE A 54 1.93 2.54 -0.94
C ILE A 54 0.46 2.58 -1.38
N LYS A 55 -0.50 2.77 -0.45
CA LYS A 55 -1.94 2.74 -0.72
C LYS A 55 -2.37 3.67 -1.85
N TYR A 56 -1.72 4.83 -2.00
CA TYR A 56 -2.02 5.80 -3.07
C TYR A 56 -1.93 5.18 -4.47
N GLN A 57 -1.13 4.12 -4.67
CA GLN A 57 -0.94 3.50 -5.98
C GLN A 57 -2.21 2.79 -6.45
N THR A 58 -2.82 1.99 -5.56
CA THR A 58 -4.10 1.33 -5.83
C THR A 58 -5.25 2.33 -5.78
N ASP A 59 -5.17 3.34 -4.91
CA ASP A 59 -6.22 4.37 -4.87
C ASP A 59 -6.30 5.18 -6.17
N ARG A 60 -5.16 5.51 -6.80
CA ARG A 60 -5.17 6.24 -8.09
C ARG A 60 -5.63 5.40 -9.27
N THR A 61 -5.77 4.08 -9.12
CA THR A 61 -6.06 3.17 -10.24
C THR A 61 -7.37 2.42 -10.09
N THR A 62 -7.74 1.99 -8.88
CA THR A 62 -8.92 1.12 -8.67
C THR A 62 -9.78 1.49 -7.46
N ASN A 63 -9.18 1.99 -6.36
CA ASN A 63 -9.87 2.00 -5.05
C ASN A 63 -10.15 3.39 -4.49
N GLY A 64 -9.59 4.44 -5.09
CA GLY A 64 -9.69 5.80 -4.58
C GLY A 64 -10.98 6.50 -4.97
N SER A 65 -11.23 7.65 -4.34
CA SER A 65 -12.40 8.49 -4.65
C SER A 65 -12.35 9.08 -6.07
N LYS A 66 -11.14 9.21 -6.62
CA LYS A 66 -10.88 9.50 -8.03
C LYS A 66 -9.78 8.58 -8.53
N THR A 67 -9.96 7.99 -9.70
CA THR A 67 -8.94 7.18 -10.35
C THR A 67 -8.53 7.82 -11.67
N TYR A 68 -7.38 7.41 -12.19
CA TYR A 68 -7.05 7.70 -13.57
C TYR A 68 -8.16 7.20 -14.49
N ASP A 69 -8.33 7.90 -15.61
CA ASP A 69 -9.22 7.44 -16.67
C ASP A 69 -8.53 6.30 -17.42
N THR A 70 -9.24 5.63 -18.31
CA THR A 70 -8.66 4.63 -19.20
C THR A 70 -7.47 5.21 -19.98
N ILE A 71 -6.50 4.36 -20.31
CA ILE A 71 -5.31 4.79 -21.07
C ILE A 71 -5.71 5.42 -22.41
N GLY A 72 -6.74 4.89 -23.08
CA GLY A 72 -7.26 5.46 -24.33
C GLY A 72 -7.74 6.91 -24.16
N ASN A 73 -8.58 7.17 -23.15
CA ASN A 73 -9.04 8.54 -22.87
C ASN A 73 -7.89 9.46 -22.49
N GLN A 74 -6.92 8.98 -21.71
CA GLN A 74 -5.74 9.80 -21.36
C GLN A 74 -4.90 10.18 -22.58
N LEU A 75 -4.70 9.24 -23.52
CA LEU A 75 -3.99 9.52 -24.77
C LEU A 75 -4.75 10.51 -25.65
N ASP A 76 -6.08 10.40 -25.70
CA ASP A 76 -6.94 11.35 -26.41
C ASP A 76 -6.87 12.76 -25.81
N MET A 77 -6.91 12.89 -24.47
CA MET A 77 -6.71 14.16 -23.78
C MET A 77 -5.36 14.81 -24.13
N ILE A 78 -4.28 14.01 -24.15
CA ILE A 78 -2.93 14.49 -24.53
C ILE A 78 -2.93 15.01 -25.97
N TYR A 79 -3.55 14.27 -26.89
CA TYR A 79 -3.63 14.69 -28.29
C TYR A 79 -4.42 15.99 -28.46
N ALA A 80 -5.58 16.10 -27.79
CA ALA A 80 -6.40 17.30 -27.80
C ALA A 80 -5.63 18.51 -27.23
N ASP A 81 -4.91 18.33 -26.11
CA ASP A 81 -4.08 19.38 -25.52
C ASP A 81 -2.92 19.78 -26.45
N LEU A 82 -2.29 18.83 -27.14
CA LEU A 82 -1.25 19.11 -28.13
C LEU A 82 -1.79 19.99 -29.28
N VAL A 83 -2.92 19.61 -29.88
CA VAL A 83 -3.56 20.37 -30.96
C VAL A 83 -3.98 21.77 -30.49
N ALA A 84 -4.41 21.90 -29.24
CA ALA A 84 -4.78 23.17 -28.64
C ALA A 84 -3.59 24.03 -28.19
N GLY A 85 -2.35 23.53 -28.28
CA GLY A 85 -1.16 24.24 -27.77
C GLY A 85 -1.12 24.33 -26.24
N LYS A 86 -1.75 23.38 -25.53
CA LYS A 86 -1.91 23.32 -24.07
C LYS A 86 -1.21 22.11 -23.44
N LEU A 87 -0.09 21.68 -24.00
CA LEU A 87 0.72 20.60 -23.40
C LEU A 87 1.53 21.12 -22.19
N ASP A 88 0.83 21.78 -21.26
CA ASP A 88 1.31 22.36 -20.02
C ASP A 88 0.36 22.00 -18.86
N THR A 89 0.58 22.60 -17.68
CA THR A 89 -0.21 22.29 -16.48
C THR A 89 -1.67 22.74 -16.54
N THR A 90 -2.06 23.51 -17.55
CA THR A 90 -3.43 23.98 -17.79
C THR A 90 -4.22 23.07 -18.73
N GLY A 91 -3.54 22.11 -19.37
CA GLY A 91 -4.15 21.10 -20.23
C GLY A 91 -5.13 20.19 -19.49
N THR A 92 -6.08 19.62 -20.24
CA THR A 92 -7.08 18.69 -19.74
C THR A 92 -6.44 17.45 -19.11
N TRP A 93 -5.41 16.88 -19.76
CA TRP A 93 -4.70 15.73 -19.22
C TRP A 93 -4.00 16.08 -17.90
N ALA A 94 -3.28 17.20 -17.85
CA ALA A 94 -2.53 17.61 -16.67
C ALA A 94 -3.46 17.88 -15.47
N THR A 95 -4.59 18.56 -15.70
CA THR A 95 -5.59 18.84 -14.66
C THR A 95 -6.29 17.58 -14.17
N HIS A 96 -6.59 16.62 -15.06
CA HIS A 96 -7.13 15.31 -14.68
C HIS A 96 -6.16 14.53 -13.78
N ILE A 97 -4.90 14.39 -14.20
CA ILE A 97 -3.86 13.72 -13.41
C ILE A 97 -3.69 14.40 -12.05
N LYS A 98 -3.71 15.74 -12.01
CA LYS A 98 -3.62 16.49 -10.76
C LYS A 98 -4.80 16.18 -9.84
N ALA A 99 -6.03 16.19 -10.35
CA ALA A 99 -7.22 15.89 -9.54
C ALA A 99 -7.17 14.48 -8.92
N VAL A 100 -6.66 13.49 -9.65
CA VAL A 100 -6.46 12.12 -9.12
C VAL A 100 -5.38 12.09 -8.04
N LYS A 101 -4.29 12.83 -8.20
CA LYS A 101 -3.21 12.90 -7.21
C LYS A 101 -3.60 13.68 -5.96
N ASP A 102 -4.38 14.75 -6.11
CA ASP A 102 -4.89 15.54 -5.00
C ASP A 102 -5.90 14.73 -4.16
N ALA A 103 -6.78 13.97 -4.82
CA ALA A 103 -7.75 13.11 -4.14
C ALA A 103 -7.10 11.90 -3.44
N ASN A 104 -5.93 11.47 -3.91
CA ASN A 104 -5.18 10.34 -3.36
C ASN A 104 -3.70 10.73 -3.21
N PRO A 105 -3.38 11.57 -2.20
CA PRO A 105 -2.04 12.10 -2.01
C PRO A 105 -1.07 10.97 -1.69
N LYS A 106 0.19 11.16 -2.13
CA LYS A 106 1.28 10.32 -1.64
C LYS A 106 1.63 10.84 -0.23
N PRO A 107 1.70 9.97 0.79
CA PRO A 107 2.13 10.36 2.14
C PRO A 107 3.52 11.00 2.15
#